data_AF-A0A662VUT7-F1
#
_entry.id   AF-A0A662VUT7-F1
#
_cell.length_a   1.000
_cell.length_b   1.000
_cell.length_c   1.000
_cell.angle_alpha   90.00
_cell.angle_beta   90.00
_cell.angle_gamma   90.00
#
_symmetry.space_group_name_H-M   'P 1'
#
loop_
_entity.id
_entity.type
_entity.pdbx_description
1 polymer ?
#
loop_
_entity_poly.entity_id
_entity_poly.type
_entity_poly.pdbx_seq_one_letter_code
_entity_poly.pdbx_strand_id
1 'polypeptide(L)' 'MQHSKQDSLVIRRILGIEPKNRVVIHTMLEKEFYEIIKREGLDLATVVNLGVEKVLKEKGLL' A
#
# COMPACT_ATOMS: atom_id res chain seq x y z
N MET A 1 0.95 18.01 -6.84
CA MET A 1 0.89 18.06 -5.36
C MET A 1 1.87 17.04 -4.82
N GLN A 2 2.97 17.48 -4.19
CA GLN A 2 3.90 16.59 -3.51
C GLN A 2 3.27 16.25 -2.16
N HIS A 3 2.65 15.06 -2.03
CA HIS A 3 2.30 14.57 -0.70
C HIS A 3 3.59 14.28 0.05
N SER A 4 3.76 14.95 1.19
CA SER A 4 4.91 14.70 2.05
C SER A 4 4.87 13.23 2.47
N LYS A 5 6.03 12.59 2.68
CA LYS A 5 6.09 11.20 3.19
C LYS A 5 5.33 11.01 4.52
N GLN A 6 4.99 12.12 5.21
CA GLN A 6 4.21 12.12 6.45
C GLN A 6 2.70 11.94 6.22
N ASP A 7 2.16 12.18 5.02
CA ASP A 7 0.71 12.11 4.75
C ASP A 7 0.21 10.68 4.51
N SER A 8 1.11 9.71 4.29
CA SER A 8 0.74 8.32 4.01
C SER A 8 0.56 7.51 5.29
N LEU A 9 -0.68 7.08 5.56
CA LEU A 9 -1.02 6.14 6.63
C LEU A 9 -0.23 4.84 6.49
N VAL A 10 -0.10 4.34 5.27
CA VAL A 10 0.59 3.09 4.99
C VAL A 10 2.09 3.21 5.27
N ILE A 11 2.73 4.31 4.83
CA ILE A 11 4.15 4.56 5.07
C ILE A 11 4.44 4.75 6.57
N ARG A 12 3.63 5.55 7.30
CA ARG A 12 3.83 5.72 8.75
C ARG A 12 3.83 4.38 9.49
N ARG A 13 2.97 3.44 9.08
CA ARG A 13 2.88 2.10 9.66
C ARG A 13 3.97 1.12 9.22
N ILE A 14 4.52 1.29 8.01
CA ILE A 14 5.68 0.50 7.56
C ILE A 14 6.95 0.95 8.29
N LEU A 15 7.10 2.25 8.50
CA LEU A 15 8.23 2.84 9.24
C LEU A 15 8.16 2.63 10.76
N GLY A 16 7.08 2.04 11.28
CA GLY A 16 6.90 1.79 12.71
C GLY A 16 6.54 3.02 13.55
N ILE A 17 6.16 4.13 12.90
CA ILE A 17 5.68 5.34 13.59
C ILE A 17 4.31 5.07 14.23
N GLU A 18 3.46 4.34 13.52
CA GLU A 18 2.14 3.88 13.98
C GLU A 18 2.05 2.35 13.91
N PRO A 19 1.28 1.68 14.79
CA PRO A 19 1.06 0.24 14.70
C PRO A 19 0.27 -0.12 13.43
N LYS A 20 0.59 -1.27 12.83
CA LYS A 20 -0.17 -1.82 11.71
C LYS A 20 -1.55 -2.27 12.21
N ASN A 21 -2.61 -1.72 11.61
CA ASN A 21 -3.99 -2.20 11.78
C ASN A 21 -4.50 -2.71 10.42
N ARG A 22 -4.21 -3.97 10.10
CA ARG A 22 -4.52 -4.64 8.81
C ARG A 22 -5.60 -5.69 9.03
N VAL A 23 -6.52 -5.83 8.08
CA VAL A 23 -7.53 -6.90 8.04
C VAL A 23 -7.17 -7.87 6.91
N VAL A 24 -7.33 -9.17 7.14
CA VAL A 24 -7.16 -10.18 6.08
C VAL A 24 -8.36 -10.14 5.16
N ILE A 25 -8.11 -9.91 3.87
CA ILE A 25 -9.13 -9.93 2.81
C ILE A 25 -8.67 -10.86 1.69
N HIS A 26 -9.61 -11.53 1.03
CA HIS A 26 -9.36 -12.31 -0.18
C HIS A 26 -9.68 -11.45 -1.40
N THR A 27 -8.72 -11.34 -2.32
CA THR A 27 -8.88 -10.58 -3.57
C THR A 27 -8.00 -11.19 -4.68
N MET A 28 -8.17 -10.69 -5.91
CA MET A 28 -7.38 -11.06 -7.07
C MET A 28 -6.42 -9.92 -7.43
N LEU A 29 -5.27 -10.27 -7.99
CA LEU A 29 -4.28 -9.35 -8.54
C LEU A 29 -3.85 -9.89 -9.91
N GLU A 30 -3.60 -9.00 -10.88
CA GLU A 30 -3.04 -9.39 -12.16
C GLU A 30 -1.72 -10.14 -11.97
N LYS A 31 -1.53 -11.20 -12.76
CA LYS A 31 -0.39 -12.12 -12.62
C LYS A 31 0.94 -11.39 -12.79
N GLU A 32 1.02 -10.50 -13.77
CA GLU A 32 2.18 -9.70 -14.10
C GLU A 32 2.60 -8.82 -12.91
N PHE A 33 1.63 -8.26 -12.17
CA PHE A 33 1.92 -7.45 -10.99
C PHE A 33 2.48 -8.32 -9.86
N TYR A 34 1.89 -9.48 -9.62
CA TYR A 34 2.40 -10.42 -8.63
C TYR A 34 3.83 -10.88 -8.95
N GLU A 35 4.10 -11.21 -10.21
CA GLU A 35 5.43 -11.64 -10.67
C GLU A 35 6.48 -10.54 -10.52
N ILE A 36 6.14 -9.27 -10.83
CA ILE A 36 7.02 -8.13 -10.58
C ILE A 36 7.30 -7.97 -9.08
N ILE A 37 6.26 -7.93 -8.25
CA ILE A 37 6.39 -7.79 -6.79
C ILE A 37 7.31 -8.88 -6.22
N LYS A 38 7.11 -10.14 -6.66
CA LYS A 38 7.91 -11.28 -6.23
C LYS A 38 9.36 -11.16 -6.70
N ARG A 39 9.60 -10.80 -7.96
CA ARG A 39 10.94 -10.65 -8.54
C ARG A 39 11.74 -9.57 -7.84
N GLU A 40 11.11 -8.44 -7.53
CA GLU A 40 11.75 -7.31 -6.85
C GLU A 40 11.84 -7.49 -5.32
N GLY A 41 11.36 -8.61 -4.77
CA GLY A 41 11.41 -8.89 -3.32
C GLY A 41 10.53 -7.96 -2.48
N LEU A 42 9.46 -7.41 -3.06
CA LEU A 42 8.56 -6.47 -2.39
C LEU A 42 7.51 -7.21 -1.55
N ASP A 43 7.16 -6.65 -0.40
CA ASP A 43 6.05 -7.15 0.41
C ASP A 43 4.71 -6.88 -0.30
N LEU A 44 4.04 -7.95 -0.75
CA LEU A 44 2.77 -7.87 -1.47
C LEU A 44 1.72 -7.04 -0.71
N ALA A 45 1.59 -7.26 0.59
CA ALA A 45 0.64 -6.53 1.41
C ALA A 45 0.95 -5.02 1.42
N THR A 46 2.21 -4.65 1.53
CA THR A 46 2.67 -3.25 1.47
C THR A 46 2.38 -2.61 0.13
N VAL A 47 2.70 -3.28 -0.98
CA VAL A 47 2.45 -2.74 -2.34
C VAL A 47 0.95 -2.53 -2.56
N VAL A 48 0.13 -3.52 -2.21
CA VAL A 48 -1.34 -3.42 -2.34
C VAL A 48 -1.88 -2.27 -1.49
N ASN A 49 -1.45 -2.13 -0.23
CA ASN A 49 -1.92 -1.05 0.64
C ASN A 49 -1.51 0.34 0.10
N LEU A 50 -0.29 0.50 -0.42
CA LEU A 50 0.15 1.76 -1.03
C LEU A 50 -0.65 2.10 -2.28
N GLY A 51 -0.93 1.11 -3.14
CA GLY A 51 -1.77 1.29 -4.32
C GLY A 51 -3.20 1.68 -3.96
N VAL A 52 -3.81 0.99 -3.00
CA VAL A 52 -5.15 1.31 -2.49
C VAL A 52 -5.19 2.71 -1.89
N GLU A 53 -4.21 3.06 -1.05
CA GLU A 53 -4.12 4.41 -0.45
C GLU A 53 -4.07 5.50 -1.51
N LYS A 54 -3.26 5.31 -2.56
CA LYS A 54 -3.16 6.25 -3.67
C LYS A 54 -4.50 6.44 -4.36
N VAL A 55 -5.20 5.36 -4.70
CA VAL A 55 -6.51 5.41 -5.36
C VAL A 55 -7.57 6.09 -4.49
N LEU A 56 -7.58 5.84 -3.17
CA LEU A 56 -8.52 6.47 -2.24
C LEU A 56 -8.27 7.98 -2.11
N LYS A 57 -7.00 8.39 -2.03
CA LYS A 57 -6.62 9.82 -2.00
C LYS A 57 -6.99 10.54 -3.28
N GLU A 58 -6.74 9.94 -4.43
CA GLU A 58 -7.14 10.50 -5.74
C GLU A 58 -8.66 10.69 -5.86
N LYS A 59 -9.44 9.90 -5.11
CA LYS A 59 -10.91 10.03 -5.02
C LYS A 59 -11.40 10.93 -3.90
N GLY A 60 -10.52 11.50 -3.08
CA GLY A 60 -10.89 12.30 -1.91
C GLY A 60 -11.58 11.52 -0.79
N LEU A 61 -11.35 10.21 -0.73
CA LEU A 61 -11.94 9.30 0.28
C LEU A 61 -11.02 9.09 1.50
N LEU A 62 -9.77 9.55 1.39
CA LEU A 62 -8.71 9.53 2.39
C LEU A 62 -7.81 10.75 2.17
#